data_AF-A0A7V9CHB3-F1
#
_entry.id   AF-A0A7V9CHB3-F1
#
_cell.length_a   1.000
_cell.length_b   1.000
_cell.length_c   1.000
_cell.angle_alpha   90.00
_cell.angle_beta   90.00
_cell.angle_gamma   90.00
#
_symmetry.space_group_name_H-M   'P 1'
#
loop_
_entity.id
_entity.type
_entity.pdbx_description
1 polymer ?
#
loop_
_entity_poly.entity_id
_entity_poly.type
_entity_poly.pdbx_seq_one_letter_code
_entity_poly.pdbx_strand_id
1 'polypeptide(L)'
;RITNTVKCLPPQNKPEPAEVKRCNRYLRDEIAGLAADSAILALGGIAHRAVLLAMEIKTSSRPFAHGAMHRLPGRPLLFDSYHCSRYNTQTRRLTEFMFEAVFASIARYLRD
;
A
#
# COMPACT_ATOMS: atom_id res chain seq x y z
N ARG A 1 -9.94 -1.83 7.33
CA ARG A 1 -9.69 -0.36 7.47
C ARG A 1 -9.23 0.17 6.12
N ILE A 2 -9.70 1.34 5.69
CA ILE A 2 -9.22 2.01 4.47
C ILE A 2 -8.65 3.37 4.88
N THR A 3 -7.48 3.72 4.37
CA THR A 3 -6.76 4.93 4.77
C THR A 3 -5.90 5.45 3.62
N ASN A 4 -5.51 6.72 3.71
CA ASN A 4 -4.62 7.36 2.74
C ASN A 4 -3.24 7.66 3.35
N THR A 5 -2.25 7.74 2.47
CA THR A 5 -0.86 8.14 2.80
C THR A 5 -0.78 9.55 3.39
N VAL A 6 -1.62 10.47 2.88
CA VAL A 6 -1.78 11.83 3.38
C VAL A 6 -3.22 12.02 3.85
N LYS A 7 -3.43 12.88 4.86
CA LYS A 7 -4.76 13.09 5.48
C LYS A 7 -5.49 14.33 4.94
N CYS A 8 -4.82 15.12 4.12
CA CYS A 8 -5.38 16.29 3.45
C CYS A 8 -5.29 16.08 1.93
N LEU A 9 -6.21 16.68 1.17
CA LEU A 9 -6.21 16.64 -0.29
C LEU A 9 -5.04 17.47 -0.83
N PRO A 10 -4.02 16.86 -1.48
CA PRO A 10 -2.92 17.62 -2.05
C PRO A 10 -3.33 18.23 -3.41
N PRO A 11 -2.71 19.35 -3.82
CA PRO A 11 -2.87 19.88 -5.17
C PRO A 11 -2.67 18.81 -6.24
N GLN A 12 -3.52 18.83 -7.27
CA GLN A 12 -3.47 17.87 -8.39
C GLN A 12 -3.55 16.38 -8.00
N ASN A 13 -3.99 16.05 -6.77
CA ASN A 13 -3.97 14.69 -6.21
C ASN A 13 -2.56 14.06 -6.15
N LYS A 14 -1.50 14.89 -6.08
CA LYS A 14 -0.11 14.44 -6.07
C LYS A 14 0.59 14.97 -4.82
N PRO A 15 0.72 14.15 -3.76
CA PRO A 15 1.39 14.58 -2.56
C PRO A 15 2.90 14.71 -2.80
N GLU A 16 3.50 15.72 -2.19
CA GLU A 16 4.96 15.89 -2.17
C GLU A 16 5.62 14.93 -1.17
N PRO A 17 6.89 14.56 -1.38
CA PRO A 17 7.62 13.72 -0.43
C PRO A 17 7.63 14.27 1.01
N ALA A 18 7.70 15.60 1.16
CA ALA A 18 7.66 16.26 2.47
C ALA A 18 6.29 16.12 3.16
N GLU A 19 5.19 16.20 2.40
CA GLU A 19 3.83 16.01 2.91
C GLU A 19 3.61 14.56 3.37
N VAL A 20 4.07 13.60 2.56
CA VAL A 20 4.04 12.17 2.91
C VAL A 20 4.80 11.95 4.21
N LYS A 21 6.05 12.43 4.31
CA LYS A 21 6.88 12.29 5.52
C LYS A 21 6.21 12.89 6.75
N ARG A 22 5.60 14.08 6.62
CA ARG A 22 4.92 14.78 7.72
C ARG A 22 3.66 14.05 8.18
N CYS A 23 2.87 13.52 7.24
CA CYS A 23 1.65 12.76 7.55
C CYS A 23 1.93 11.33 8.03
N ASN A 24 3.13 10.79 7.77
CA ASN A 24 3.39 9.35 7.92
C ASN A 24 3.26 8.84 9.36
N ARG A 25 3.39 9.72 10.37
CA ARG A 25 3.11 9.37 11.77
C ARG A 25 1.73 8.73 11.95
N TYR A 26 0.70 9.24 11.27
CA TYR A 26 -0.66 8.70 11.36
C TYR A 26 -0.74 7.30 10.78
N LEU A 27 -0.05 7.06 9.64
CA LEU A 27 -0.02 5.73 9.05
C LEU A 27 0.75 4.74 9.93
N ARG A 28 1.86 5.16 10.55
CA ARG A 28 2.61 4.35 11.51
C ARG A 28 1.73 3.94 12.69
N ASP A 29 1.02 4.88 13.29
CA ASP A 29 0.14 4.61 14.43
C ASP A 29 -1.03 3.68 14.03
N GLU A 30 -1.57 3.86 12.82
CA GLU A 30 -2.59 2.94 12.27
C GLU A 30 -2.04 1.51 12.07
N ILE A 31 -0.82 1.37 11.55
CA ILE A 31 -0.17 0.07 11.35
C ILE A 31 0.15 -0.59 12.70
N ALA A 32 0.63 0.17 13.68
CA ALA A 32 0.95 -0.32 15.02
C ALA A 32 -0.28 -0.88 15.75
N GLY A 33 -1.48 -0.41 15.42
CA GLY A 33 -2.74 -0.92 15.96
C GLY A 33 -3.32 -2.14 15.24
N LEU A 34 -2.65 -2.65 14.19
CA LEU A 34 -3.11 -3.85 13.48
C LEU A 34 -2.73 -5.12 14.24
N ALA A 35 -3.58 -6.14 14.16
CA ALA A 35 -3.23 -7.48 14.61
C ALA A 35 -2.08 -8.04 13.75
N ALA A 36 -1.21 -8.85 14.36
CA ALA A 36 -0.01 -9.36 13.70
C ALA A 36 -0.31 -10.20 12.44
N ASP A 37 -1.46 -10.85 12.35
CA ASP A 37 -1.93 -11.63 11.20
C ASP A 37 -2.63 -10.80 10.12
N SER A 38 -2.66 -9.47 10.25
CA SER A 38 -3.28 -8.60 9.25
C SER A 38 -2.56 -8.65 7.89
N ALA A 39 -3.26 -8.19 6.86
CA ALA A 39 -2.71 -7.90 5.54
C ALA A 39 -2.80 -6.40 5.24
N ILE A 40 -1.76 -5.83 4.64
CA ILE A 40 -1.76 -4.46 4.12
C ILE A 40 -1.77 -4.52 2.61
N LEU A 41 -2.71 -3.83 1.96
CA LEU A 41 -2.72 -3.62 0.52
C LEU A 41 -2.28 -2.18 0.19
N ALA A 42 -1.15 -2.02 -0.49
CA ALA A 42 -0.70 -0.75 -1.02
C ALA A 42 -1.23 -0.53 -2.45
N LEU A 43 -2.01 0.54 -2.63
CA LEU A 43 -2.53 0.98 -3.92
C LEU A 43 -1.57 1.99 -4.55
N GLY A 44 -0.62 1.49 -5.34
CA GLY A 44 0.37 2.26 -6.07
C GLY A 44 1.66 2.52 -5.29
N GLY A 45 2.70 2.95 -6.01
CA GLY A 45 4.05 3.08 -5.47
C GLY A 45 4.20 4.12 -4.35
N ILE A 46 3.36 5.16 -4.31
CA ILE A 46 3.37 6.14 -3.21
C ILE A 46 2.90 5.48 -1.92
N ALA A 47 1.79 4.75 -1.95
CA ALA A 47 1.26 4.03 -0.79
C ALA A 47 2.26 2.97 -0.30
N HIS A 48 2.85 2.21 -1.22
CA HIS A 48 3.88 1.23 -0.90
C HIS A 48 5.06 1.85 -0.15
N ARG A 49 5.65 2.93 -0.69
CA ARG A 49 6.76 3.64 -0.03
C ARG A 49 6.35 4.21 1.33
N ALA A 50 5.11 4.67 1.47
CA ALA A 50 4.61 5.19 2.74
C ALA A 50 4.49 4.12 3.82
N VAL A 51 4.10 2.88 3.46
CA VAL A 51 4.09 1.74 4.39
C VAL A 51 5.52 1.40 4.81
N LEU A 52 6.46 1.33 3.86
CA LEU A 52 7.86 1.05 4.19
C LEU A 52 8.47 2.15 5.07
N LEU A 53 8.16 3.42 4.80
CA LEU A 53 8.59 4.54 5.64
C LEU A 53 8.02 4.42 7.06
N ALA A 54 6.74 4.07 7.20
CA ALA A 54 6.07 3.93 8.50
C ALA A 54 6.66 2.81 9.34
N MET A 55 7.21 1.78 8.69
CA MET A 55 7.86 0.63 9.32
C MET A 55 9.40 0.73 9.31
N GLU A 56 9.95 1.88 8.92
CA GLU A 56 11.41 2.14 8.89
C GLU A 56 12.20 1.15 8.01
N ILE A 57 11.58 0.65 6.94
CA ILE A 57 12.16 -0.29 5.98
C ILE A 57 12.73 0.45 4.77
N LYS A 58 13.95 0.10 4.37
CA LYS A 58 14.60 0.65 3.18
C LYS A 58 13.82 0.27 1.91
N THR A 59 13.36 1.25 1.15
CA THR A 59 12.59 1.04 -0.10
C THR A 59 13.30 0.13 -1.10
N SER A 60 14.63 0.21 -1.23
CA SER A 60 15.37 -0.63 -2.18
C SER A 60 15.32 -2.14 -1.85
N SER A 61 14.98 -2.51 -0.61
CA SER A 61 14.86 -3.92 -0.21
C SER A 61 13.53 -4.56 -0.61
N ARG A 62 12.53 -3.73 -0.94
CA ARG A 62 11.17 -4.13 -1.29
C ARG A 62 10.71 -3.29 -2.48
N PRO A 63 11.13 -3.62 -3.71
CA PRO A 63 10.69 -2.87 -4.88
C PRO A 63 9.19 -3.08 -5.12
N PHE A 64 8.49 -2.00 -5.47
CA PHE A 64 7.07 -2.06 -5.83
C PHE A 64 6.87 -2.79 -7.16
N ALA A 65 5.92 -3.72 -7.20
CA ALA A 65 5.39 -4.30 -8.43
C ALA A 65 3.95 -4.77 -8.23
N HIS A 66 3.07 -4.61 -9.22
CA HIS A 66 1.70 -5.10 -9.10
C HIS A 66 1.69 -6.62 -8.89
N GLY A 67 0.94 -7.09 -7.89
CA GLY A 67 0.86 -8.49 -7.50
C GLY A 67 2.01 -8.95 -6.58
N ALA A 68 2.96 -8.07 -6.24
CA ALA A 68 4.05 -8.44 -5.33
C ALA A 68 3.55 -8.62 -3.89
N MET A 69 4.22 -9.52 -3.17
CA MET A 69 4.00 -9.83 -1.76
C MET A 69 5.31 -9.69 -0.99
N HIS A 70 5.30 -8.88 0.06
CA HIS A 70 6.47 -8.54 0.86
C HIS A 70 6.26 -8.94 2.31
N ARG A 71 7.05 -9.90 2.79
CA ARG A 71 7.15 -10.22 4.23
C ARG A 71 7.84 -9.08 4.96
N LEU A 72 7.11 -8.34 5.80
CA LEU A 72 7.72 -7.29 6.61
C LEU A 72 8.18 -7.85 7.98
N PRO A 73 9.27 -7.32 8.57
CA PRO A 73 9.66 -7.68 9.94
C PRO A 73 8.50 -7.46 10.91
N GLY A 74 8.26 -8.40 11.83
CA GLY A 74 7.22 -8.28 12.86
C GLY A 74 5.79 -8.56 12.40
N ARG A 75 5.56 -8.79 11.09
CA ARG A 75 4.22 -8.80 10.44
C ARG A 75 3.54 -7.42 10.53
N PRO A 76 2.61 -7.02 9.64
CA PRO A 76 1.84 -7.79 8.63
C PRO A 76 2.55 -8.07 7.30
N LEU A 77 1.90 -8.83 6.40
CA LEU A 77 2.31 -8.99 5.00
C LEU A 77 1.84 -7.79 4.16
N LEU A 78 2.71 -7.25 3.31
CA LEU A 78 2.39 -6.15 2.40
C LEU A 78 2.16 -6.67 0.98
N PHE A 79 1.01 -6.36 0.42
CA PHE A 79 0.60 -6.66 -0.94
C PHE A 79 0.60 -5.39 -1.78
N ASP A 80 1.08 -5.49 -3.00
CA ASP A 80 1.14 -4.37 -3.93
C ASP A 80 0.11 -4.51 -5.04
N SER A 81 -0.55 -3.41 -5.35
CA SER A 81 -1.33 -3.29 -6.58
C SER A 81 -1.08 -1.95 -7.25
N TYR A 82 -1.28 -1.86 -8.56
CA TYR A 82 -1.44 -0.55 -9.18
C TYR A 82 -2.64 0.16 -8.55
N HIS A 83 -2.56 1.49 -8.45
CA HIS A 83 -3.67 2.27 -7.92
C HIS A 83 -4.88 2.12 -8.86
N CYS A 84 -6.08 1.93 -8.30
CA CYS A 84 -7.34 1.85 -9.05
C CYS A 84 -7.82 3.23 -9.55
N SER A 85 -6.89 4.08 -10.01
CA SER A 85 -7.23 5.40 -10.55
C SER A 85 -7.92 5.23 -11.90
N ARG A 86 -8.78 6.20 -12.23
CA ARG A 86 -9.42 6.27 -13.56
C ARG A 86 -8.41 6.13 -14.70
N TYR A 87 -7.24 6.75 -14.57
CA TYR A 87 -6.18 6.63 -15.58
C TYR A 87 -5.74 5.16 -15.76
N ASN A 88 -5.43 4.45 -14.67
CA ASN A 88 -4.95 3.06 -14.78
C ASN A 88 -6.02 2.10 -15.29
N THR A 89 -7.29 2.30 -14.91
CA THR A 89 -8.39 1.44 -15.35
C THR A 89 -8.79 1.73 -16.80
N GLN A 90 -8.87 2.99 -17.22
CA GLN A 90 -9.22 3.35 -18.61
C GLN A 90 -8.13 2.97 -19.61
N THR A 91 -6.85 3.10 -19.23
CA THR A 91 -5.72 2.69 -20.09
C THR A 91 -5.43 1.19 -20.04
N ARG A 92 -6.21 0.41 -19.26
CA ARG A 92 -6.01 -1.02 -19.00
C ARG A 92 -4.64 -1.38 -18.41
N ARG A 93 -3.94 -0.41 -17.83
CA ARG A 93 -2.75 -0.68 -17.01
C ARG A 93 -3.10 -1.50 -15.76
N LEU A 94 -4.33 -1.36 -15.27
CA LEU A 94 -4.95 -2.24 -14.29
C LEU A 94 -6.29 -2.69 -14.84
N THR A 95 -6.48 -4.00 -14.99
CA THR A 95 -7.78 -4.59 -15.30
C THR A 95 -8.48 -5.06 -14.02
N GLU A 96 -9.79 -5.29 -14.10
CA GLU A 96 -10.57 -5.87 -13.01
C GLU A 96 -10.02 -7.24 -12.60
N PHE A 97 -9.81 -8.14 -13.56
CA PHE A 97 -9.20 -9.46 -13.33
C PHE A 97 -7.85 -9.38 -12.58
N MET A 98 -6.98 -8.45 -12.97
CA MET A 98 -5.70 -8.22 -12.29
C MET A 98 -5.90 -7.77 -10.84
N PHE A 99 -6.88 -6.89 -10.60
CA PHE A 99 -7.19 -6.38 -9.27
C PHE A 99 -7.77 -7.47 -8.38
N GLU A 100 -8.73 -8.26 -8.89
CA GLU A 100 -9.33 -9.40 -8.22
C GLU A 100 -8.29 -10.46 -7.84
N ALA A 101 -7.31 -10.72 -8.70
CA ALA A 101 -6.22 -11.66 -8.40
C ALA A 101 -5.40 -11.25 -7.16
N VAL A 102 -5.20 -9.93 -6.94
CA VAL A 102 -4.56 -9.43 -5.72
C VAL A 102 -5.44 -9.71 -4.50
N PHE A 103 -6.75 -9.44 -4.57
CA PHE A 103 -7.68 -9.74 -3.48
C PHE A 103 -7.77 -11.25 -3.19
N ALA A 104 -7.79 -12.10 -4.22
CA ALA A 104 -7.78 -13.55 -4.04
C ALA A 104 -6.52 -14.02 -3.29
N SER A 105 -5.36 -13.41 -3.59
CA SER A 105 -4.10 -13.69 -2.90
C SER A 105 -4.13 -13.25 -1.42
N ILE A 106 -4.70 -12.07 -1.13
CA ILE A 106 -4.91 -11.59 0.24
C ILE A 106 -5.87 -12.52 0.99
N ALA A 107 -6.99 -12.88 0.38
CA ALA A 107 -7.99 -13.74 0.99
C ALA A 107 -7.44 -15.14 1.30
N ARG A 108 -6.53 -15.65 0.48
CA ARG A 108 -5.80 -16.89 0.77
C ARG A 108 -4.89 -16.75 1.98
N TYR A 109 -4.07 -15.69 2.02
CA TYR A 109 -3.20 -15.43 3.17
C TYR A 109 -3.96 -15.27 4.50
N LEU A 110 -5.14 -14.62 4.49
CA LEU A 110 -5.94 -14.41 5.70
C LEU A 110 -6.68 -15.67 6.19
N ARG A 111 -6.70 -16.75 5.41
CA ARG A 111 -7.32 -18.03 5.79
C ARG A 111 -6.32 -19.05 6.33
N ASP A 112 -5.03 -18.81 6.13
CA ASP A 112 -3.92 -19.67 6.56
C ASP A 112 -3.40 -19.23 7.93
#